data_AF-A0A9D8WTT5-F1
#
_entry.id   AF-A0A9D8WTT5-F1
#
_cell.length_a   1.000
_cell.length_b   1.000
_cell.length_c   1.000
_cell.angle_alpha   90.00
_cell.angle_beta   90.00
_cell.angle_gamma   90.00
#
_symmetry.space_group_name_H-M   'P 1'
#
loop_
_entity.id
_entity.type
_entity.pdbx_description
1 polymer ?
#
loop_
_entity_poly.entity_id
_entity_poly.type
_entity_poly.pdbx_seq_one_letter_code
_entity_poly.pdbx_strand_id
1 'polypeptide(L)'
;MTEKKFNENAMGLDQTKAILGIFSIGIILHHVALKTMGDGGAAKVFSPFLGIGYLFVAYFFFCSGYGLYKSFLAKEDYLKGFLGKRIIPLLISFFAADTLFQLARLSRVDPAFPANTYSWFIFVI
;
A
#
# COMPACT_ATOMS: atom_id res chain seq x y z
N MET A 1 15.04 42.45 7.18
CA MET A 1 13.96 41.53 6.74
C MET A 1 14.61 40.46 5.88
N THR A 2 14.80 39.26 6.41
CA THR A 2 15.48 38.17 5.69
C THR A 2 14.52 37.59 4.67
N GLU A 3 14.83 37.73 3.38
CA GLU A 3 14.05 37.19 2.27
C GLU A 3 13.96 35.66 2.41
N LYS A 4 12.75 35.12 2.59
CA LYS A 4 12.53 33.67 2.64
C LYS A 4 12.68 33.11 1.22
N LYS A 5 13.89 32.66 0.86
CA LYS A 5 14.11 31.89 -0.37
C LYS A 5 13.29 30.60 -0.33
N PHE A 6 12.37 30.46 -1.28
CA PHE A 6 11.57 29.25 -1.44
C PHE A 6 12.48 28.10 -1.89
N ASN A 7 12.34 26.92 -1.29
CA ASN A 7 13.12 25.76 -1.68
C ASN A 7 12.55 25.15 -2.97
N GLU A 8 13.19 25.43 -4.10
CA GLU A 8 12.78 24.91 -5.41
C GLU A 8 12.87 23.37 -5.51
N ASN A 9 13.65 22.75 -4.61
CA ASN A 9 13.79 21.30 -4.53
C ASN A 9 12.79 20.64 -3.57
N ALA A 10 11.83 21.37 -2.98
CA ALA A 10 10.85 20.84 -2.02
C ALA A 10 10.05 19.62 -2.51
N MET A 11 9.94 19.45 -3.84
CA MET A 11 9.36 18.27 -4.51
C MET A 11 10.38 17.55 -5.41
N GLY A 12 11.63 17.51 -4.97
CA GLY A 12 12.68 16.71 -5.58
C GLY A 12 12.36 15.21 -5.50
N LEU A 13 12.97 14.42 -6.38
CA LEU A 13 12.75 12.97 -6.40
C LEU A 13 13.14 12.31 -5.08
N ASP A 14 14.27 12.72 -4.49
CA ASP A 14 14.75 12.14 -3.23
C ASP A 14 13.87 12.50 -2.04
N GLN A 15 13.39 13.74 -1.96
CA GLN A 15 12.45 14.15 -0.91
C GLN A 15 11.11 13.44 -1.04
N THR A 16 10.58 13.32 -2.25
CA THR A 16 9.31 12.61 -2.50
C THR A 16 9.43 11.12 -2.17
N LYS A 17 10.59 10.49 -2.44
CA LYS A 17 10.86 9.09 -2.05
C LYS A 17 11.00 8.92 -0.54
N ALA A 18 11.68 9.83 0.16
CA ALA A 18 11.80 9.80 1.61
C ALA A 18 10.42 9.93 2.28
N ILE A 19 9.61 10.85 1.76
CA ILE A 19 8.20 11.01 2.15
C ILE A 19 7.43 9.70 1.90
N LEU A 20 7.47 9.12 0.70
CA LEU A 20 6.82 7.85 0.39
C LEU A 20 7.20 6.73 1.38
N GLY A 21 8.47 6.69 1.83
CA GLY A 21 8.93 5.74 2.84
C GLY A 21 8.33 5.97 4.24
N ILE A 22 8.18 7.22 4.68
CA ILE A 22 7.53 7.54 5.95
C ILE A 22 6.04 7.16 5.89
N PHE A 23 5.38 7.52 4.79
CA PHE A 23 3.97 7.23 4.58
C PHE A 23 3.71 5.72 4.46
N SER A 24 4.61 4.94 3.83
CA SER A 24 4.45 3.48 3.74
C SER A 24 4.52 2.78 5.10
N ILE A 25 5.36 3.26 6.02
CA ILE A 25 5.37 2.78 7.41
C ILE A 25 4.04 3.08 8.09
N GLY A 26 3.50 4.29 7.90
CA GLY A 26 2.17 4.66 8.41
C GLY A 26 1.04 3.77 7.88
N ILE A 27 1.12 3.38 6.61
CA ILE A 27 0.17 2.44 5.98
C ILE A 27 0.27 1.05 6.62
N ILE A 28 1.48 0.54 6.85
CA ILE A 28 1.67 -0.75 7.54
C ILE A 28 1.06 -0.71 8.95
N LEU A 29 1.30 0.38 9.70
CA LEU A 29 0.73 0.56 11.04
C LEU A 29 -0.80 0.64 11.01
N HIS A 30 -1.39 1.27 9.99
CA HIS A 30 -2.84 1.27 9.78
C HIS A 30 -3.41 -0.14 9.55
N HIS A 31 -2.77 -0.94 8.72
CA HIS A 31 -3.20 -2.33 8.48
C HIS A 31 -3.02 -3.23 9.71
N VAL A 32 -1.94 -3.04 10.47
CA VAL A 32 -1.76 -3.72 11.77
C VAL A 32 -2.88 -3.29 12.74
N ALA A 33 -3.23 -2.01 12.77
CA ALA A 33 -4.33 -1.49 13.58
C ALA A 33 -5.66 -2.17 13.24
N LEU A 34 -6.02 -2.24 11.95
CA LEU A 34 -7.23 -2.93 11.46
C LEU A 34 -7.30 -4.39 11.94
N LYS A 35 -6.18 -5.12 11.85
CA LYS A 35 -6.13 -6.53 12.29
C LYS A 35 -6.22 -6.70 13.80
N THR A 36 -5.65 -5.77 14.57
CA THR A 36 -5.62 -5.86 16.04
C THR A 36 -6.92 -5.36 16.71
N MET A 37 -7.85 -4.76 15.96
CA MET A 37 -9.16 -4.37 16.48
C MET A 37 -10.02 -5.56 16.92
N GLY A 38 -9.81 -6.77 16.36
CA GLY A 38 -10.60 -7.95 16.69
C GLY A 38 -10.31 -8.54 18.09
N ASP A 39 -9.12 -8.29 18.65
CA ASP A 39 -8.60 -9.04 19.82
C ASP A 39 -8.74 -8.31 21.17
N GLY A 40 -9.61 -7.29 21.27
CA GLY A 40 -10.08 -6.71 22.54
C GLY A 40 -9.06 -5.92 23.40
N GLY A 41 -7.75 -6.11 23.23
CA GLY A 41 -6.71 -5.49 24.06
C GLY A 41 -5.75 -4.54 23.34
N ALA A 42 -5.35 -4.86 22.11
CA ALA A 42 -4.38 -4.06 21.33
C ALA A 42 -4.98 -2.80 20.66
N ALA A 43 -6.32 -2.72 20.61
CA ALA A 43 -7.06 -1.72 19.85
C ALA A 43 -6.84 -0.25 20.30
N LYS A 44 -6.49 0.01 21.58
CA LYS A 44 -6.37 1.39 22.08
C LYS A 44 -5.10 2.12 21.61
N VAL A 45 -3.97 1.43 21.52
CA VAL A 45 -2.68 2.06 21.14
C VAL A 45 -2.67 2.41 19.65
N PHE A 46 -3.29 1.58 18.83
CA PHE A 46 -3.37 1.76 17.38
C PHE A 46 -4.64 2.50 16.91
N SER A 47 -5.52 2.89 17.84
CA SER A 47 -6.78 3.57 17.52
C SER A 47 -6.63 4.83 16.64
N PRO A 48 -5.58 5.67 16.80
CA PRO A 48 -5.39 6.84 15.93
C PRO A 48 -5.15 6.44 14.48
N PHE A 49 -4.46 5.32 14.23
CA PHE A 49 -4.11 4.86 12.90
C PHE A 49 -5.32 4.40 12.09
N LEU A 50 -6.41 3.98 12.73
CA LEU A 50 -7.64 3.57 12.05
C LEU A 50 -8.32 4.72 11.30
N GLY A 51 -8.42 5.89 11.96
CA GLY A 51 -9.10 7.05 11.38
C GLY A 51 -8.25 7.81 10.37
N ILE A 52 -6.91 7.79 10.50
CA ILE A 52 -6.00 8.56 9.65
C ILE A 52 -5.34 7.74 8.53
N GLY A 53 -5.45 6.42 8.58
CA GLY A 53 -4.81 5.52 7.62
C GLY A 53 -5.10 5.83 6.16
N TYR A 54 -6.35 6.17 5.85
CA TYR A 54 -6.74 6.53 4.49
C TYR A 54 -6.02 7.78 3.97
N LEU A 55 -5.67 8.74 4.86
CA LEU A 55 -4.88 9.92 4.50
C LEU A 55 -3.45 9.55 4.17
N PHE A 56 -2.86 8.60 4.91
CA PHE A 56 -1.52 8.09 4.59
C PHE A 56 -1.50 7.42 3.21
N VAL A 57 -2.50 6.58 2.92
CA VAL A 57 -2.66 5.92 1.61
C VAL A 57 -2.88 6.93 0.49
N ALA A 58 -3.75 7.92 0.70
CA ALA A 58 -4.04 8.96 -0.29
C ALA A 58 -2.78 9.75 -0.67
N TYR A 59 -2.00 10.18 0.33
CA TYR A 59 -0.78 10.95 0.08
C TYR A 59 0.33 10.10 -0.54
N PHE A 60 0.44 8.82 -0.13
CA PHE A 60 1.36 7.87 -0.76
C PHE A 60 1.05 7.71 -2.26
N PHE A 61 -0.21 7.52 -2.63
CA PHE A 61 -0.60 7.43 -4.04
C PHE A 61 -0.42 8.76 -4.78
N PHE A 62 -0.67 9.89 -4.13
CA PHE A 62 -0.44 11.21 -4.72
C PHE A 62 1.03 11.41 -5.09
N CYS A 63 1.96 11.20 -4.16
CA CYS A 63 3.40 11.32 -4.41
C CYS A 63 3.90 10.33 -5.47
N SER A 64 3.42 9.09 -5.43
CA SER A 64 3.76 8.05 -6.42
C SER A 64 3.26 8.41 -7.82
N GLY A 65 2.01 8.90 -7.92
CA GLY A 65 1.40 9.35 -9.17
C GLY A 65 2.05 10.62 -9.73
N TYR A 66 2.41 11.57 -8.88
CA TYR A 66 3.15 12.77 -9.29
C TYR A 66 4.53 12.43 -9.87
N GLY A 67 5.26 11.51 -9.24
CA GLY A 67 6.54 11.02 -9.76
C GLY A 67 6.39 10.29 -11.10
N LEU A 68 5.29 9.55 -11.28
CA LEU A 68 4.94 8.91 -12.55
C LEU A 68 4.62 9.94 -13.64
N TYR A 69 3.80 10.94 -13.33
CA TYR A 69 3.42 12.01 -14.26
C TYR A 69 4.63 12.82 -14.72
N LYS A 70 5.53 13.19 -13.81
CA LYS A 70 6.78 13.87 -14.17
C LYS A 70 7.67 12.99 -15.06
N SER A 71 7.73 11.69 -14.80
CA SER A 71 8.50 10.74 -15.63
C SER A 71 7.87 10.55 -17.02
N PHE A 72 6.54 10.63 -17.12
CA PHE A 72 5.81 10.59 -18.38
C PHE A 72 6.11 11.81 -19.26
N LEU A 73 6.15 13.02 -18.69
CA LEU A 73 6.48 14.23 -19.44
C LEU A 73 7.96 14.30 -19.85
N ALA A 74 8.86 13.71 -19.06
CA ALA A 74 10.30 13.78 -19.31
C ALA A 74 10.81 12.74 -20.32
N LYS A 75 10.03 11.70 -20.64
CA LYS A 75 10.46 10.59 -21.49
C LYS A 75 9.32 10.20 -22.43
N GLU A 76 9.53 10.39 -23.73
CA GLU A 76 8.65 9.79 -24.75
C GLU A 76 8.65 8.26 -24.60
N ASP A 77 7.48 7.65 -24.80
CA ASP A 77 7.25 6.21 -24.64
C ASP A 77 7.50 5.62 -23.22
N TYR A 78 7.57 6.42 -22.14
CA TYR A 78 7.79 5.90 -20.77
C TYR A 78 6.80 4.81 -20.34
N LEU A 79 5.52 4.95 -20.71
CA LEU A 79 4.48 3.99 -20.35
C LEU A 79 4.62 2.65 -21.10
N LYS A 80 5.38 2.62 -22.19
CA LYS A 80 5.62 1.45 -23.02
C LYS A 80 6.50 0.47 -22.26
N GLY A 81 5.87 -0.53 -21.66
CA GLY A 81 6.53 -1.54 -20.83
C GLY A 81 6.60 -1.20 -19.33
N PHE A 82 6.19 0.00 -18.90
CA PHE A 82 6.08 0.33 -17.47
C PHE A 82 5.03 -0.54 -16.78
N LEU A 83 3.83 -0.62 -17.35
CA LEU A 83 2.75 -1.46 -16.84
C LEU A 83 3.16 -2.94 -16.86
N GLY A 84 3.84 -3.36 -17.93
CA GLY A 84 4.35 -4.72 -18.08
C GLY A 84 5.39 -5.12 -17.03
N LYS A 85 6.33 -4.23 -16.71
CA LYS A 85 7.41 -4.53 -15.75
C LYS A 85 7.00 -4.35 -14.29
N ARG A 86 6.00 -3.51 -14.02
CA ARG A 86 5.65 -3.12 -12.65
C ARG A 86 4.35 -3.74 -12.16
N ILE A 87 3.32 -3.81 -13.01
CA ILE A 87 2.00 -4.33 -12.61
C ILE A 87 1.90 -5.84 -12.83
N ILE A 88 2.42 -6.37 -13.94
CA ILE A 88 2.32 -7.82 -14.22
C ILE A 88 2.97 -8.67 -13.12
N PRO A 89 4.19 -8.39 -12.63
CA PRO A 89 4.78 -9.19 -11.56
C PRO A 89 3.97 -9.12 -10.26
N LEU A 90 3.40 -7.94 -9.93
CA LEU A 90 2.52 -7.78 -8.76
C LEU A 90 1.25 -8.63 -8.89
N LEU A 91 0.61 -8.62 -10.05
CA LEU A 91 -0.55 -9.45 -10.32
C LEU A 91 -0.20 -10.93 -10.25
N ILE A 92 0.92 -11.34 -10.84
CA ILE A 92 1.39 -12.74 -10.77
C ILE A 92 1.61 -13.16 -9.32
N SER A 93 2.32 -12.34 -8.52
CA SER A 93 2.54 -12.65 -7.09
C SER A 93 1.22 -12.73 -6.31
N PHE A 94 0.28 -11.85 -6.60
CA PHE A 94 -1.04 -11.85 -5.97
C PHE A 94 -1.83 -13.12 -6.32
N PHE A 95 -1.99 -13.44 -7.61
CA PHE A 95 -2.71 -14.63 -8.05
C PHE A 95 -2.00 -15.93 -7.62
N ALA A 96 -0.68 -15.95 -7.59
CA ALA A 96 0.09 -17.10 -7.11
C ALA A 96 -0.16 -17.35 -5.62
N ALA A 97 -0.12 -16.31 -4.79
CA ALA A 97 -0.40 -16.42 -3.36
C ALA A 97 -1.86 -16.83 -3.09
N ASP A 98 -2.82 -16.24 -3.81
CA ASP A 98 -4.24 -16.60 -3.70
C ASP A 98 -4.48 -18.06 -4.11
N THR A 99 -3.93 -18.50 -5.25
CA THR A 99 -4.08 -19.88 -5.73
C THR A 99 -3.43 -20.87 -4.77
N LEU A 100 -2.22 -20.58 -4.27
CA LEU A 100 -1.53 -21.42 -3.28
C LEU A 100 -2.38 -21.56 -2.00
N PHE A 101 -2.97 -20.47 -1.53
CA PHE A 101 -3.82 -20.48 -0.35
C PHE A 101 -5.09 -21.32 -0.57
N GLN A 102 -5.78 -21.13 -1.71
CA GLN A 102 -6.98 -21.91 -2.03
C GLN A 102 -6.68 -23.41 -2.18
N LEU A 103 -5.54 -23.78 -2.75
CA LEU A 103 -5.10 -25.18 -2.84
C LEU A 103 -4.77 -25.76 -1.45
N ALA A 104 -4.10 -25.00 -0.60
CA ALA A 104 -3.85 -25.40 0.79
C ALA A 104 -5.17 -25.57 1.57
N ARG A 105 -6.16 -24.72 1.32
CA ARG A 105 -7.51 -24.84 1.89
C ARG A 105 -8.26 -26.09 1.39
N LEU A 106 -8.17 -26.41 0.12
CA LEU A 106 -8.85 -27.60 -0.44
C LEU A 106 -8.23 -28.92 0.04
N SER A 107 -6.92 -28.94 0.25
CA SER A 107 -6.20 -30.12 0.78
C SER A 107 -6.43 -30.36 2.28
N ARG A 108 -6.80 -29.32 3.03
CA ARG A 108 -7.21 -29.41 4.44
C ARG A 108 -8.71 -29.15 4.52
N VAL A 109 -9.52 -30.18 4.28
CA VAL A 109 -10.99 -30.12 4.42
C VAL A 109 -11.34 -29.97 5.91
N ASP A 110 -11.08 -28.80 6.48
CA ASP A 110 -11.41 -28.45 7.86
C ASP A 110 -12.81 -27.82 7.89
N PRO A 111 -13.84 -28.47 8.47
CA PRO A 111 -15.22 -27.99 8.46
C PRO A 111 -15.47 -26.75 9.34
N ALA A 112 -14.44 -26.24 10.04
CA ALA A 112 -14.53 -25.12 10.96
C ALA A 112 -14.07 -23.76 10.37
N PHE A 113 -13.56 -23.74 9.13
CA PHE A 113 -13.14 -22.48 8.50
C PHE A 113 -14.36 -21.80 7.85
N PRO A 114 -14.61 -20.49 8.07
CA PRO A 114 -15.84 -19.84 7.65
C PRO A 114 -16.08 -20.02 6.14
N ALA A 115 -17.31 -20.40 5.79
CA ALA A 115 -17.71 -20.81 4.45
C ALA A 115 -17.61 -19.70 3.38
N ASN A 116 -17.32 -18.45 3.77
CA ASN A 116 -17.20 -17.35 2.84
C ASN A 116 -15.79 -17.28 2.24
N THR A 117 -15.71 -17.52 0.93
CA THR A 117 -14.50 -17.39 0.10
C THR A 117 -13.82 -16.01 0.23
N TYR A 118 -14.56 -15.00 0.70
CA TYR A 118 -14.11 -13.62 0.84
C TYR A 118 -13.58 -13.24 2.24
N SER A 119 -13.69 -14.09 3.27
CA SER A 119 -13.13 -13.76 4.59
C SER A 119 -11.61 -13.53 4.53
N TRP A 120 -10.93 -14.27 3.66
CA TRP A 120 -9.48 -14.18 3.55
C TRP A 120 -8.99 -12.82 3.02
N PHE A 121 -9.79 -12.14 2.21
CA PHE A 121 -9.48 -10.80 1.70
C PHE A 121 -9.48 -9.74 2.81
N ILE A 122 -10.30 -9.90 3.85
CA ILE A 122 -10.31 -9.01 5.03
C ILE A 122 -9.02 -9.18 5.86
N PHE A 123 -8.34 -10.33 5.74
CA PHE A 123 -7.07 -10.58 6.42
C PHE A 123 -5.84 -10.24 5.58
N VAL A 124 -5.99 -9.80 4.33
CA VAL A 124 -4.85 -9.43 3.44
C VAL A 124 -4.83 -7.93 3.11
N ILE A 125 -5.96 -7.22 3.26
CA ILE A 125 -6.03 -5.76 3.22
C ILE A 125 -6.17 -5.26 4.66
#